data_AF-A0A974H9J5-F1
#
_entry.id   AF-A0A974H9J5-F1
#
_cell.length_a   1.000
_cell.length_b   1.000
_cell.length_c   1.000
_cell.angle_alpha   90.00
_cell.angle_beta   90.00
_cell.angle_gamma   90.00
#
_symmetry.space_group_name_H-M   'P 1'
#
loop_
_entity.id
_entity.type
_entity.pdbx_description
1 polymer ?
#
loop_
_entity_poly.entity_id
_entity_poly.type
_entity_poly.pdbx_seq_one_letter_code
_entity_poly.pdbx_strand_id
1 'polypeptide(L)'
;ASVRPVVSFLPNWATVFYDDFVTLTCNLDPNPEKEMRYFWYRDNEKMNQYDQSITIQSDRWKHNGNYQCQAGTSDKSDAVRLAISNDLVILQAPPSIREGDSLSLRCHSRLENNRGKDQFYKNGNLITTLASGSVYSLGNAAPHMTGTYKCAKLSVSSSVRNSKDKRIYVE
;
A
#
# COMPACT_ATOMS: atom_id res chain seq x y z
N ALA A 1 7.79 17.23 -22.87
CA ALA A 1 7.76 16.32 -21.72
C ALA A 1 6.64 15.32 -21.95
N SER A 2 6.89 14.02 -21.79
CA SER A 2 5.84 13.00 -21.87
C SER A 2 5.05 12.98 -20.57
N VAL A 3 3.73 12.83 -20.64
CA VAL A 3 2.86 12.82 -19.45
C VAL A 3 2.86 11.39 -18.88
N ARG A 4 2.97 11.26 -17.54
CA ARG A 4 2.96 9.98 -16.84
C ARG A 4 1.74 9.86 -15.92
N PRO A 5 0.97 8.77 -15.99
CA PRO A 5 -0.09 8.51 -15.05
C PRO A 5 0.45 8.09 -13.67
N VAL A 6 -0.40 8.19 -12.65
CA VAL A 6 -0.11 7.78 -11.27
C VAL A 6 -1.08 6.69 -10.85
N VAL A 7 -0.57 5.57 -10.34
CA VAL A 7 -1.40 4.49 -9.81
C VAL A 7 -1.76 4.80 -8.35
N SER A 8 -3.05 4.77 -8.02
CA SER A 8 -3.55 4.90 -6.64
C SER A 8 -4.28 3.63 -6.20
N PHE A 9 -4.26 3.34 -4.91
CA PHE A 9 -4.91 2.15 -4.34
C PHE A 9 -6.13 2.56 -3.50
N LEU A 10 -7.20 1.77 -3.57
CA LEU A 10 -8.36 1.85 -2.70
C LEU A 10 -8.65 0.47 -2.11
N PRO A 11 -8.47 0.27 -0.78
CA PRO A 11 -7.91 1.21 0.19
C PRO A 11 -6.43 1.52 -0.09
N ASN A 12 -5.91 2.63 0.46
CA ASN A 12 -4.56 3.13 0.20
C ASN A 12 -3.44 2.33 0.91
N TRP A 13 -3.47 1.00 0.79
CA TRP A 13 -2.55 0.09 1.47
C TRP A 13 -1.81 -0.79 0.47
N ALA A 14 -0.49 -0.66 0.41
CA ALA A 14 0.37 -1.49 -0.44
C ALA A 14 0.51 -2.94 0.06
N THR A 15 0.07 -3.23 1.28
CA THR A 15 0.16 -4.55 1.89
C THR A 15 -1.21 -4.94 2.43
N VAL A 16 -1.74 -6.04 1.91
CA VAL A 16 -3.06 -6.55 2.21
C VAL A 16 -2.98 -8.05 2.47
N PHE A 17 -4.03 -8.62 3.02
CA PHE A 17 -4.14 -10.04 3.21
C PHE A 17 -4.71 -10.78 1.99
N TYR A 18 -4.65 -12.11 2.00
CA TYR A 18 -5.04 -12.95 0.86
C TYR A 18 -6.54 -13.03 0.56
N ASP A 19 -7.43 -12.44 1.35
CA ASP A 19 -8.86 -12.33 1.04
C ASP A 19 -9.34 -10.85 0.99
N ASP A 20 -8.39 -9.90 1.05
CA ASP A 20 -8.67 -8.48 0.93
C ASP A 20 -8.80 -8.07 -0.54
N PHE A 21 -9.71 -7.15 -0.81
CA PHE A 21 -9.87 -6.56 -2.14
C PHE A 21 -9.14 -5.22 -2.21
N VAL A 22 -8.43 -4.98 -3.31
CA VAL A 22 -7.83 -3.69 -3.60
C VAL A 22 -8.16 -3.28 -5.03
N THR A 23 -8.68 -2.06 -5.18
CA THR A 23 -8.88 -1.43 -6.48
C THR A 23 -7.69 -0.54 -6.78
N LEU A 24 -7.07 -0.76 -7.94
CA LEU A 24 -6.01 0.08 -8.47
C LEU A 24 -6.62 0.99 -9.53
N THR A 25 -6.36 2.29 -9.46
CA THR A 25 -6.84 3.28 -10.43
C THR A 25 -5.65 3.94 -11.12
N CYS A 26 -5.71 4.05 -12.44
CA CYS A 26 -4.75 4.78 -13.24
C CYS A 26 -5.21 6.24 -13.37
N ASN A 27 -4.52 7.15 -12.68
CA ASN A 27 -4.87 8.56 -12.68
C ASN A 27 -4.05 9.31 -13.73
N LEU A 28 -4.75 9.87 -14.70
CA LEU A 28 -4.23 10.85 -15.63
C LEU A 28 -5.35 11.84 -15.91
N ASP A 29 -5.05 13.14 -15.92
CA ASP A 29 -6.06 14.15 -16.21
C ASP A 29 -6.74 13.81 -17.56
N PRO A 30 -8.04 13.49 -17.56
CA PRO A 30 -8.70 13.04 -18.76
C PRO A 30 -8.81 14.23 -19.71
N ASN A 31 -8.36 14.04 -20.96
CA ASN A 31 -8.78 14.93 -22.03
C ASN A 31 -10.20 14.49 -22.45
N PRO A 32 -11.25 15.30 -22.20
CA PRO A 32 -12.65 14.91 -22.44
C PRO A 32 -12.95 14.55 -23.89
N GLU A 33 -12.11 15.01 -24.83
CA GLU A 33 -12.29 14.78 -26.27
C GLU A 33 -11.74 13.43 -26.75
N LYS A 34 -11.05 12.66 -25.88
CA LYS A 34 -10.47 11.36 -26.26
C LYS A 34 -10.98 10.27 -25.35
N GLU A 35 -11.69 9.31 -25.95
CA GLU A 35 -11.95 8.01 -25.33
C GLU A 35 -10.59 7.32 -25.09
N MET A 36 -10.11 7.34 -23.84
CA MET A 36 -8.79 6.83 -23.48
C MET A 36 -8.88 5.38 -23.03
N ARG A 37 -8.17 4.49 -23.74
CA ARG A 37 -7.94 3.12 -23.28
C ARG A 37 -6.77 3.09 -22.30
N TYR A 38 -6.90 2.30 -21.25
CA TYR A 38 -5.84 2.07 -20.29
C TYR A 38 -5.14 0.74 -20.57
N PHE A 39 -3.87 0.64 -20.17
CA PHE A 39 -3.10 -0.59 -20.23
C PHE A 39 -2.44 -0.81 -18.88
N TRP A 40 -2.67 -1.98 -18.31
CA TRP A 40 -2.07 -2.38 -17.04
C TRP A 40 -0.90 -3.33 -17.26
N TYR A 41 0.10 -3.21 -16.40
CA TYR A 41 1.27 -4.07 -16.39
C TYR A 41 1.51 -4.56 -14.97
N ARG A 42 1.89 -5.83 -14.83
CA ARG A 42 2.39 -6.42 -13.58
C ARG A 42 3.76 -7.00 -13.83
N ASP A 43 4.75 -6.57 -13.07
CA ASP A 43 6.16 -6.98 -13.22
C ASP A 43 6.66 -6.79 -14.66
N ASN A 44 6.28 -5.67 -15.28
CA ASN A 44 6.50 -5.31 -16.68
C ASN A 44 5.76 -6.15 -17.73
N GLU A 45 5.02 -7.18 -17.35
CA GLU A 45 4.18 -7.96 -18.26
C GLU A 45 2.81 -7.30 -18.45
N LYS A 46 2.34 -7.21 -19.70
CA LYS A 46 1.04 -6.61 -20.02
C LYS A 46 -0.10 -7.51 -19.55
N MET A 47 -1.05 -6.91 -18.84
CA MET A 47 -2.27 -7.58 -18.37
C MET A 47 -3.40 -7.44 -19.40
N ASN A 48 -4.34 -8.39 -19.40
CA ASN A 48 -5.57 -8.30 -20.19
C ASN A 48 -6.64 -7.47 -19.45
N GLN A 49 -6.31 -6.22 -19.13
CA GLN A 49 -7.15 -5.26 -18.41
C GLN A 49 -7.03 -3.89 -19.06
N TYR A 50 -8.16 -3.25 -19.34
CA TYR A 50 -8.21 -2.02 -20.15
C TYR A 50 -9.00 -0.87 -19.53
N ASP A 51 -9.66 -1.14 -18.40
CA ASP A 51 -10.40 -0.14 -17.63
C ASP A 51 -9.44 0.78 -16.87
N GLN A 52 -9.91 1.99 -16.59
CA GLN A 52 -9.17 2.94 -15.75
C GLN A 52 -8.87 2.37 -14.35
N SER A 53 -9.80 1.58 -13.83
CA SER A 53 -9.70 0.94 -12.53
C SER A 53 -9.80 -0.57 -12.66
N ILE A 54 -8.94 -1.30 -11.97
CA ILE A 54 -8.99 -2.76 -11.89
C ILE A 54 -9.12 -3.19 -10.44
N THR A 55 -9.95 -4.19 -10.17
CA THR A 55 -10.06 -4.79 -8.84
C THR A 55 -9.25 -6.08 -8.82
N ILE A 56 -8.25 -6.11 -7.95
CA ILE A 56 -7.48 -7.31 -7.68
C ILE A 56 -8.19 -8.07 -6.57
N GLN A 57 -8.89 -9.13 -6.96
CA GLN A 57 -9.40 -10.11 -6.02
C GLN A 57 -8.25 -11.07 -5.64
N SER A 58 -8.00 -11.22 -4.34
CA SER A 58 -6.78 -11.77 -3.77
C SER A 58 -6.70 -13.31 -3.73
N ASP A 59 -7.44 -14.02 -4.59
CA ASP A 59 -7.56 -15.49 -4.56
C ASP A 59 -6.25 -16.26 -4.80
N ARG A 60 -5.15 -15.56 -5.12
CA ARG A 60 -3.83 -16.15 -5.31
C ARG A 60 -2.76 -15.15 -4.87
N TRP A 61 -1.88 -15.56 -3.97
CA TRP A 61 -0.57 -14.93 -3.71
C TRP A 61 0.19 -14.56 -5.00
N LYS A 62 -0.16 -15.19 -6.14
CA LYS A 62 0.26 -14.86 -7.51
C LYS A 62 -0.04 -13.43 -7.98
N HIS A 63 -0.86 -12.65 -7.25
CA HIS A 63 -1.11 -11.23 -7.55
C HIS A 63 -0.13 -10.28 -6.84
N ASN A 64 0.82 -10.79 -6.05
CA ASN A 64 1.98 -9.99 -5.65
C ASN A 64 2.73 -9.49 -6.89
N GLY A 65 3.15 -8.23 -6.88
CA GLY A 65 3.93 -7.70 -7.99
C GLY A 65 4.02 -6.18 -7.98
N ASN A 66 4.80 -5.67 -8.92
CA ASN A 66 4.93 -4.25 -9.20
C ASN A 66 3.95 -3.88 -10.31
N TYR A 67 2.99 -3.02 -10.00
CA TYR A 67 1.94 -2.59 -10.90
C TYR A 67 2.28 -1.25 -11.54
N GLN A 68 2.02 -1.15 -12.84
CA GLN A 68 2.15 0.08 -13.62
C GLN A 68 0.94 0.21 -14.54
N CYS A 69 0.63 1.45 -14.91
CA CYS A 69 -0.40 1.72 -15.90
C CYS A 69 0.09 2.69 -16.97
N GLN A 70 -0.63 2.71 -18.09
CA GLN A 70 -0.43 3.63 -19.20
C GLN A 70 -1.81 4.03 -19.72
N ALA A 71 -2.03 5.31 -19.97
CA ALA A 71 -3.27 5.83 -20.57
C ALA A 71 -3.02 6.30 -22.00
N GLY A 72 -3.65 5.65 -22.99
CA GLY A 72 -3.44 5.95 -24.40
C GLY A 72 -1.96 5.89 -24.81
N THR A 73 -1.41 7.02 -25.23
CA THR A 73 -0.02 7.16 -25.69
C THR A 73 0.91 7.80 -24.65
N SER A 74 0.49 7.90 -23.39
CA SER A 74 1.36 8.35 -22.28
C SER A 74 2.53 7.40 -22.06
N ASP A 75 3.52 7.86 -21.28
CA ASP A 75 4.52 6.98 -20.70
C ASP A 75 3.88 6.02 -19.67
N LYS A 76 4.58 4.94 -19.32
CA LYS A 76 4.19 4.11 -18.17
C LYS A 76 4.35 4.91 -16.87
N SER A 77 3.45 4.68 -15.92
CA SER A 77 3.59 5.16 -14.55
C SER A 77 4.85 4.61 -13.88
N ASP A 78 5.25 5.24 -12.78
CA ASP A 78 6.15 4.61 -11.83
C ASP A 78 5.51 3.33 -11.29
N ALA A 79 6.37 2.37 -10.91
CA ALA A 79 5.94 1.07 -10.44
C ALA A 79 5.58 1.12 -8.95
N VAL A 80 4.38 0.67 -8.61
CA VAL A 80 3.91 0.56 -7.23
C VAL A 80 3.74 -0.90 -6.83
N ARG A 81 4.30 -1.29 -5.69
CA ARG A 81 4.29 -2.69 -5.26
C ARG A 81 3.03 -3.02 -4.45
N LEU A 82 2.25 -4.00 -4.93
CA LEU A 82 1.21 -4.66 -4.14
C LEU A 82 1.80 -5.94 -3.52
N ALA A 83 1.72 -6.02 -2.19
CA ALA A 83 2.13 -7.18 -1.42
C ALA A 83 0.92 -7.87 -0.77
N ILE A 84 0.70 -9.14 -1.09
CA ILE A 84 -0.33 -9.98 -0.47
C ILE A 84 0.34 -10.92 0.52
N SER A 85 -0.11 -10.89 1.78
CA SER A 85 0.49 -11.64 2.88
C SER A 85 -0.48 -12.64 3.52
N ASN A 86 0.07 -13.78 3.96
CA ASN A 86 -0.59 -14.77 4.83
C ASN A 86 -0.14 -14.66 6.29
N ASP A 87 0.62 -13.63 6.64
CA ASP A 87 1.06 -13.41 8.02
C ASP A 87 -0.15 -13.08 8.93
N LEU A 88 -0.02 -13.27 10.24
CA LEU A 88 -1.10 -12.92 11.19
C LEU A 88 -1.21 -11.41 11.46
N VAL A 89 -0.10 -10.68 11.24
CA VAL A 89 0.03 -9.24 11.49
C VAL A 89 0.81 -8.63 10.33
N ILE A 90 0.28 -7.56 9.75
CA ILE A 90 0.92 -6.79 8.67
C ILE A 90 0.94 -5.30 9.01
N LEU A 91 2.00 -4.64 8.55
CA LEU A 91 2.06 -3.19 8.53
C LEU A 91 1.51 -2.68 7.20
N GLN A 92 0.35 -2.03 7.25
CA GLN A 92 -0.20 -1.34 6.10
C GLN A 92 0.35 0.08 6.03
N ALA A 93 0.77 0.47 4.83
CA ALA A 93 1.30 1.79 4.50
C ALA A 93 0.93 2.11 3.04
N PRO A 94 0.87 3.38 2.65
CA PRO A 94 0.64 3.79 1.27
C PRO A 94 1.62 3.15 0.27
N PRO A 95 1.22 2.96 -0.99
CA PRO A 95 2.05 2.34 -2.03
C PRO A 95 3.20 3.23 -2.52
N SER A 96 2.99 4.54 -2.55
CA SER A 96 3.96 5.58 -2.87
C SER A 96 3.67 6.81 -2.01
N ILE A 97 4.73 7.55 -1.65
CA ILE A 97 4.65 8.71 -0.76
C ILE A 97 5.65 9.75 -1.27
N ARG A 98 5.16 10.96 -1.53
CA ARG A 98 5.97 12.13 -1.89
C ARG A 98 5.98 13.11 -0.73
N GLU A 99 6.96 14.01 -0.71
CA GLU A 99 6.96 15.12 0.25
C GLU A 99 5.63 15.89 0.21
N GLY A 100 5.05 16.10 1.39
CA GLY A 100 3.74 16.74 1.56
C GLY A 100 2.54 15.80 1.59
N ASP A 101 2.65 14.56 1.12
CA ASP A 101 1.55 13.58 1.16
C ASP A 101 1.15 13.24 2.60
N SER A 102 -0.11 12.91 2.83
CA SER A 102 -0.56 12.43 4.15
C SER A 102 -0.06 11.01 4.41
N LEU A 103 0.85 10.86 5.38
CA LEU A 103 1.41 9.56 5.76
C LEU A 103 0.67 8.99 6.97
N SER A 104 0.07 7.82 6.76
CA SER A 104 -0.59 7.05 7.81
C SER A 104 -0.19 5.58 7.76
N LEU A 105 -0.07 4.95 8.93
CA LEU A 105 0.26 3.54 9.07
C LEU A 105 -0.83 2.82 9.84
N ARG A 106 -1.06 1.55 9.52
CA ARG A 106 -2.00 0.71 10.28
C ARG A 106 -1.39 -0.64 10.58
N CYS A 107 -1.46 -1.06 11.84
CA CYS A 107 -1.12 -2.41 12.23
C CYS A 107 -2.37 -3.28 12.11
N HIS A 108 -2.45 -4.07 11.05
CA HIS A 108 -3.62 -4.88 10.76
C HIS A 108 -3.37 -6.34 11.17
N SER A 109 -4.35 -6.97 11.82
CA SER A 109 -4.22 -8.32 12.38
C SER A 109 -5.49 -9.15 12.24
N ARG A 110 -5.28 -10.46 12.09
CA ARG A 110 -6.31 -11.51 12.05
C ARG A 110 -6.40 -12.33 13.34
N LEU A 111 -5.88 -11.79 14.43
CA LEU A 111 -5.89 -12.47 15.72
C LEU A 111 -7.30 -12.42 16.32
N GLU A 112 -7.76 -13.52 16.91
CA GLU A 112 -9.14 -13.66 17.46
C GLU A 112 -9.42 -12.73 18.66
N ASN A 113 -8.42 -12.02 19.19
CA ASN A 113 -8.55 -11.09 20.32
C ASN A 113 -7.80 -9.77 20.08
N ASN A 114 -8.46 -8.84 19.39
CA ASN A 114 -7.92 -7.51 19.06
C ASN A 114 -8.12 -6.45 20.18
N ARG A 115 -8.32 -6.85 21.44
CA ARG A 115 -8.46 -5.91 22.59
C ARG A 115 -7.11 -5.41 23.14
N GLY A 116 -6.05 -5.65 22.38
CA GLY A 116 -4.67 -5.33 22.73
C GLY A 116 -4.25 -3.90 22.43
N LYS A 117 -2.94 -3.71 22.27
CA LYS A 117 -2.32 -2.47 21.79
C LYS A 117 -1.48 -2.71 20.54
N ASP A 118 -1.31 -1.67 19.75
CA ASP A 118 -0.46 -1.67 18.55
C ASP A 118 0.79 -0.86 18.83
N GLN A 119 1.96 -1.46 18.66
CA GLN A 119 3.24 -0.78 18.78
C GLN A 119 3.83 -0.56 17.41
N PHE A 120 4.31 0.65 17.12
CA PHE A 120 4.94 1.00 15.85
C PHE A 120 6.41 1.32 16.07
N TYR A 121 7.26 0.77 15.21
CA TYR A 121 8.70 0.89 15.28
C TYR A 121 9.25 1.50 13.99
N LYS A 122 10.32 2.30 14.11
CA LYS A 122 11.13 2.77 12.98
C LYS A 122 12.60 2.54 13.30
N ASN A 123 13.30 1.92 12.37
CA ASN A 123 14.71 1.59 12.49
C ASN A 123 15.02 0.86 13.82
N GLY A 124 14.13 -0.05 14.22
CA GLY A 124 14.23 -0.83 15.47
C GLY A 124 13.74 -0.12 16.73
N ASN A 125 13.51 1.20 16.70
CA ASN A 125 13.08 1.97 17.88
C ASN A 125 11.56 2.10 17.94
N LEU A 126 10.98 1.94 19.13
CA LEU A 126 9.56 2.18 19.37
C LEU A 126 9.25 3.67 19.19
N ILE A 127 8.31 4.00 18.32
CA ILE A 127 7.86 5.38 18.08
C ILE A 127 6.60 5.69 18.88
N THR A 128 5.63 4.77 18.87
CA THR A 128 4.34 4.99 19.53
C THR A 128 3.63 3.67 19.87
N THR A 129 2.70 3.75 20.81
CA THR A 129 1.78 2.65 21.16
C THR A 129 0.34 3.18 21.13
N LEU A 130 -0.52 2.56 20.35
CA LEU A 130 -1.92 2.95 20.18
C LEU A 130 -2.87 1.83 20.63
N ALA A 131 -4.16 2.16 20.75
CA ALA A 131 -5.19 1.15 20.88
C ALA A 131 -5.18 0.24 19.63
N SER A 132 -5.51 -1.03 19.81
CA SER A 132 -5.48 -1.99 18.72
C SER A 132 -6.45 -1.61 17.59
N GLY A 133 -5.93 -1.60 16.36
CA GLY A 133 -6.69 -1.27 15.16
C GLY A 133 -6.68 0.22 14.80
N SER A 134 -6.10 1.08 15.65
CA SER A 134 -5.91 2.50 15.36
C SER A 134 -4.99 2.71 14.16
N VAL A 135 -5.30 3.76 13.39
CA VAL A 135 -4.41 4.28 12.36
C VAL A 135 -3.46 5.27 13.03
N TYR A 136 -2.15 5.08 12.84
CA TYR A 136 -1.14 6.03 13.25
C TYR A 136 -0.95 7.06 12.13
N SER A 137 -1.44 8.28 12.35
CA SER A 137 -1.21 9.41 11.44
C SER A 137 0.11 10.09 11.78
N LEU A 138 1.08 10.05 10.85
CA LEU A 138 2.37 10.73 11.00
C LEU A 138 2.32 12.19 10.52
N GLY A 139 1.25 12.58 9.83
CA GLY A 139 1.08 13.91 9.24
C GLY A 139 1.65 13.98 7.82
N ASN A 140 2.08 15.17 7.42
CA ASN A 140 2.64 15.39 6.09
C ASN A 140 4.02 14.72 5.99
N ALA A 141 4.21 13.95 4.93
CA ALA A 141 5.44 13.23 4.66
C ALA A 141 6.59 14.21 4.44
N ALA A 142 7.74 13.89 5.02
CA ALA A 142 8.97 14.65 4.90
C ALA A 142 10.16 13.70 4.76
N PRO A 143 11.29 14.11 4.15
CA PRO A 143 12.42 13.21 3.86
C PRO A 143 12.95 12.44 5.07
N HIS A 144 12.96 13.08 6.25
CA HIS A 144 13.42 12.46 7.50
C HIS A 144 12.51 11.31 7.98
N MET A 145 11.29 11.19 7.44
CA MET A 145 10.37 10.10 7.74
C MET A 145 10.77 8.79 7.03
N THR A 146 11.61 8.82 5.99
CA THR A 146 12.16 7.63 5.36
C THR A 146 12.82 6.68 6.38
N GLY A 147 12.58 5.38 6.24
CA GLY A 147 13.13 4.37 7.13
C GLY A 147 12.49 2.99 7.02
N THR A 148 12.94 2.06 7.84
CA THR A 148 12.34 0.73 7.96
C THR A 148 11.35 0.71 9.11
N TYR A 149 10.10 0.43 8.80
CA TYR A 149 9.00 0.40 9.75
C TYR A 149 8.52 -1.03 10.02
N LYS A 150 8.02 -1.24 11.23
CA LYS A 150 7.43 -2.50 11.68
C LYS A 150 6.33 -2.20 12.69
N CYS A 151 5.34 -3.08 12.81
CA CYS A 151 4.42 -3.02 13.95
C CYS A 151 4.35 -4.33 14.72
N ALA A 152 3.90 -4.24 15.97
CA ALA A 152 3.62 -5.38 16.82
C ALA A 152 2.24 -5.26 17.45
N LYS A 153 1.51 -6.37 17.50
CA LYS A 153 0.25 -6.56 18.22
C LYS A 153 0.55 -7.13 19.59
N LEU A 154 0.15 -6.42 20.64
CA LEU A 154 0.28 -6.84 22.03
C LEU A 154 -1.06 -7.33 22.54
N SER A 155 -1.22 -8.64 22.78
CA SER A 155 -2.47 -9.18 23.33
C SER A 155 -2.62 -8.85 24.82
N VAL A 156 -3.83 -9.01 25.35
CA VAL A 156 -4.13 -8.87 26.79
C VAL A 156 -3.34 -9.89 27.63
N SER A 157 -3.04 -11.06 27.05
CA SER A 157 -2.18 -12.10 27.65
C SER A 157 -0.68 -11.83 27.51
N SER A 158 -0.28 -10.61 27.16
CA SER A 158 1.12 -10.19 26.92
C SER A 158 1.83 -10.92 25.78
N SER A 159 1.09 -11.60 24.89
CA SER A 159 1.66 -12.23 23.70
C SER A 159 1.91 -11.17 22.62
N VAL A 160 3.13 -11.16 22.07
CA VAL A 160 3.54 -10.19 21.04
C VAL A 160 3.57 -10.90 19.67
N ARG A 161 2.87 -10.34 18.68
CA ARG A 161 2.99 -10.77 17.28
C ARG A 161 3.47 -9.61 16.42
N ASN A 162 4.53 -9.87 15.67
CA ASN A 162 5.23 -8.85 14.90
C ASN A 162 4.87 -8.94 13.42
N SER A 163 4.76 -7.80 12.74
CA SER A 163 4.79 -7.75 11.28
C SER A 163 6.21 -8.00 10.75
N LYS A 164 6.31 -8.24 9.45
CA LYS A 164 7.59 -8.08 8.73
C LYS A 164 8.01 -6.61 8.67
N ASP A 165 9.28 -6.39 8.41
CA ASP A 165 9.85 -5.06 8.16
C ASP A 165 9.39 -4.56 6.79
N LYS A 166 9.04 -3.26 6.73
CA LYS A 166 8.67 -2.56 5.50
C LYS A 166 9.47 -1.27 5.39
N ARG A 167 10.24 -1.14 4.30
CA ARG A 167 10.90 0.13 3.99
C ARG A 167 9.87 1.10 3.43
N ILE A 168 9.82 2.28 4.01
CA ILE A 168 9.04 3.42 3.54
C ILE A 168 10.04 4.48 3.08
N TYR A 169 9.86 4.95 1.85
CA TYR A 169 10.65 5.99 1.23
C TYR A 169 9.73 7.15 0.89
N VAL A 170 10.09 8.35 1.33
CA VAL A 170 9.46 9.60 0.91
C VAL A 170 10.30 10.15 -0.24
N GLU A 171 9.68 10.23 -1.41
CA GLU A 171 10.27 10.84 -2.62
C GLU A 171 10.41 12.36 -2.48
#